data_AF-A0A7G8INT3-F1
#
_entry.id   AF-A0A7G8INT3-F1
#
_cell.length_a   1.000
_cell.length_b   1.000
_cell.length_c   1.000
_cell.angle_alpha   90.00
_cell.angle_beta   90.00
_cell.angle_gamma   90.00
#
_symmetry.space_group_name_H-M   'P 1'
#
loop_
_entity.id
_entity.type
_entity.pdbx_description
1 polymer ?
#
loop_
_entity_poly.entity_id
_entity_poly.type
_entity_poly.pdbx_seq_one_letter_code
_entity_poly.pdbx_strand_id
1 'polypeptide(L)'
;MDAAELRRHCFVWFRFAAQRSGLTALGIGLLLAVGGLGLQLTSAQRFLGETPVAALARLSRVLIMIQSFKGEPTRTPPRLWSDRLGVQPARELWRRYSRAVWWQAWSQDGEAYLVLPASALPTDLKGLHQHRVGALMVLGSDALHRQQLERVLSADPPVQPVVEPHTLLASCLTSLDRGPAVYWQSDAVASLSGTLAPLLQQGREGCVQLQLTSDRLRWDGVIGERSLTASSQRVSITERSAVPVTSPASEAPSSLLSVQGRRLDLILGTLFSRQIIQTPLETHYGLNVKMRTLLADRPFALRLLQRDTSGYRAGLQVQLQLNGDRQAWQSVLQAIADRLQDKGFERLSSTGPTTSAADPKLWRRRNDKDQALVGGWQWLPESKFNVLSIGFGIEPANDAFLPFAGLDGESDLTVQVLPEQLNQLGLLSGRWPKPVERASVLRFRLRSLQNQSTQRPWWRMNGELQLTPQP
;
A
#
# COMPACT_ATOMS: atom_id res chain seq x y z
N MET A 1 53.88 -16.58 48.28
CA MET A 1 55.18 -17.09 47.81
C MET A 1 55.22 -17.03 46.30
N ASP A 2 56.22 -16.43 45.67
CA ASP A 2 56.63 -15.03 45.79
C ASP A 2 57.08 -14.63 44.37
N ALA A 3 56.71 -13.43 43.92
CA ALA A 3 56.84 -12.95 42.54
C ALA A 3 58.29 -12.55 42.16
N ALA A 4 59.27 -13.00 42.95
CA ALA A 4 60.67 -12.68 42.83
C ALA A 4 61.48 -13.75 42.06
N GLU A 5 60.97 -14.98 41.90
CA GLU A 5 61.72 -16.08 41.29
C GLU A 5 61.42 -16.28 39.79
N LEU A 6 60.24 -15.84 39.33
CA LEU A 6 59.88 -15.80 37.90
C LEU A 6 60.54 -14.65 37.12
N ARG A 7 61.05 -13.62 37.80
CA ARG A 7 61.73 -12.47 37.17
C ARG A 7 63.20 -12.70 36.84
N ARG A 8 63.88 -13.70 37.43
CA ARG A 8 65.31 -13.93 37.19
C ARG A 8 65.60 -14.84 35.99
N HIS A 9 64.66 -15.68 35.56
CA HIS A 9 64.86 -16.55 34.39
C HIS A 9 64.49 -15.91 33.03
N CYS A 10 63.65 -14.86 33.00
CA CYS A 10 63.37 -14.14 31.75
C CYS A 10 64.44 -13.10 31.35
N PHE A 11 65.26 -12.63 32.29
CA PHE A 11 66.17 -11.50 32.03
C PHE A 11 67.50 -11.92 31.37
N VAL A 12 67.88 -13.20 31.46
CA VAL A 12 69.15 -13.70 30.90
C VAL A 12 69.01 -14.10 29.43
N TRP A 13 67.82 -14.50 28.97
CA TRP A 13 67.56 -14.79 27.56
C TRP A 13 67.40 -13.53 26.69
N PHE A 14 66.95 -12.42 27.27
CA PHE A 14 66.69 -11.18 26.51
C PHE A 14 67.97 -10.42 26.13
N ARG A 15 69.05 -10.59 26.90
CA ARG A 15 70.30 -9.84 26.68
C ARG A 15 71.19 -10.42 25.59
N PHE A 16 70.94 -11.66 25.15
CA PHE A 16 71.69 -12.32 24.07
C PHE A 16 71.00 -12.25 22.69
N ALA A 17 69.70 -11.92 22.63
CA ALA A 17 68.95 -11.77 21.37
C ALA A 17 68.92 -10.33 20.83
N ALA A 18 69.28 -9.34 21.65
CA ALA A 18 69.16 -7.91 21.30
C ALA A 18 70.32 -7.33 20.48
N GLN A 19 71.36 -8.12 20.16
CA GLN A 19 72.55 -7.63 19.42
C GLN A 19 72.64 -8.09 17.95
N ARG A 20 71.63 -8.81 17.42
CA ARG A 20 71.65 -9.30 16.03
C ARG A 20 70.44 -8.97 15.16
N SER A 21 69.49 -8.18 15.68
CA SER A 21 68.15 -8.07 15.07
C SER A 21 67.58 -6.65 15.10
N GLY A 22 68.40 -5.62 14.86
CA GLY A 22 67.95 -4.22 14.83
C GLY A 22 66.93 -3.90 13.71
N LEU A 23 66.80 -4.79 12.73
CA LEU A 23 65.90 -4.60 11.57
C LEU A 23 64.53 -5.26 11.73
N THR A 24 64.33 -6.22 12.64
CA THR A 24 63.04 -6.93 12.78
C THR A 24 62.09 -6.26 13.78
N ALA A 25 62.62 -5.62 14.83
CA ALA A 25 61.79 -4.90 15.81
C ALA A 25 61.14 -3.62 15.21
N LEU A 26 61.87 -2.89 14.37
CA LEU A 26 61.34 -1.74 13.62
C LEU A 26 60.29 -2.17 12.58
N GLY A 27 60.50 -3.30 11.90
CA GLY A 27 59.52 -3.84 10.94
C GLY A 27 58.21 -4.30 11.58
N ILE A 28 58.27 -4.96 12.74
CA ILE A 28 57.07 -5.38 13.48
C ILE A 28 56.35 -4.16 14.09
N GLY A 29 57.10 -3.17 14.59
CA GLY A 29 56.54 -1.90 15.06
C GLY A 29 55.82 -1.13 13.94
N LEU A 30 56.39 -1.10 12.73
CA LEU A 30 55.78 -0.47 11.57
C LEU A 30 54.53 -1.23 11.09
N LEU A 31 54.55 -2.57 11.10
CA LEU A 31 53.39 -3.39 10.73
C LEU A 31 52.23 -3.26 11.74
N LEU A 32 52.53 -3.15 13.03
CA LEU A 32 51.52 -2.89 14.06
C LEU A 32 51.02 -1.44 14.04
N ALA A 33 51.88 -0.47 13.69
CA ALA A 33 51.47 0.91 13.50
C ALA A 33 50.63 1.09 12.23
N VAL A 34 50.95 0.41 11.12
CA VAL A 34 50.16 0.40 9.88
C VAL A 34 48.86 -0.39 10.06
N GLY A 35 48.88 -1.50 10.81
CA GLY A 35 47.68 -2.23 11.20
C GLY A 35 46.79 -1.42 12.15
N GLY A 36 47.38 -0.69 13.10
CA GLY A 36 46.69 0.21 14.02
C GLY A 36 46.14 1.46 13.33
N LEU A 37 46.89 2.08 12.43
CA LEU A 37 46.43 3.17 11.56
C LEU A 37 45.39 2.68 10.55
N GLY A 38 45.51 1.46 10.02
CA GLY A 38 44.53 0.82 9.15
C GLY A 38 43.22 0.48 9.88
N LEU A 39 43.29 0.05 11.14
CA LEU A 39 42.13 -0.17 12.01
C LEU A 39 41.50 1.14 12.50
N GLN A 40 42.30 2.19 12.72
CA GLN A 40 41.84 3.54 13.02
C GLN A 40 41.27 4.26 11.79
N LEU A 41 41.79 3.99 10.58
CA LEU A 41 41.24 4.51 9.32
C LEU A 41 39.98 3.75 8.91
N THR A 42 39.88 2.44 9.17
CA THR A 42 38.64 1.69 8.94
C THR A 42 37.58 1.94 10.03
N SER A 43 37.98 2.28 11.26
CA SER A 43 37.04 2.76 12.29
C SER A 43 36.64 4.23 12.08
N ALA A 44 37.54 5.09 11.61
CA ALA A 44 37.22 6.45 11.16
C ALA A 44 36.37 6.44 9.87
N GLN A 45 36.45 5.37 9.06
CA GLN A 45 35.49 5.14 7.96
C GLN A 45 34.10 4.70 8.44
N ARG A 46 33.91 4.29 9.71
CA ARG A 46 32.56 4.18 10.31
C ARG A 46 31.95 5.54 10.67
N PHE A 47 32.72 6.63 10.56
CA PHE A 47 32.23 8.01 10.61
C PHE A 47 32.02 8.62 9.21
N LEU A 48 32.06 7.82 8.13
CA LEU A 48 31.47 8.22 6.85
C LEU A 48 29.95 8.25 7.03
N GLY A 49 29.36 9.42 6.85
CA GLY A 49 27.97 9.73 7.22
C GLY A 49 26.95 8.66 6.82
N GLU A 50 25.92 8.51 7.66
CA GLU A 50 24.76 7.64 7.43
C GLU A 50 24.33 7.70 5.95
N THR A 51 24.18 6.56 5.29
CA THR A 51 23.73 6.53 3.89
C THR A 51 22.33 7.13 3.76
N PRO A 52 21.94 7.65 2.58
CA PRO A 52 20.56 8.08 2.34
C PRO A 52 19.53 7.03 2.75
N VAL A 53 19.80 5.75 2.51
CA VAL A 53 18.96 4.62 2.93
C VAL A 53 18.78 4.57 4.46
N ALA A 54 19.85 4.75 5.24
CA ALA A 54 19.76 4.76 6.71
C ALA A 54 18.97 5.97 7.22
N ALA A 55 19.16 7.14 6.61
CA ALA A 55 18.39 8.34 6.92
C ALA A 55 16.89 8.17 6.55
N LEU A 56 16.59 7.58 5.39
CA LEU A 56 15.23 7.23 4.98
C LEU A 56 14.59 6.22 5.96
N ALA A 57 15.36 5.27 6.51
CA ALA A 57 14.85 4.34 7.51
C ALA A 57 14.36 5.07 8.77
N ARG A 58 15.12 6.07 9.23
CA ARG A 58 14.72 6.91 10.37
C ARG A 58 13.49 7.75 10.06
N LEU A 59 13.45 8.37 8.87
CA LEU A 59 12.29 9.12 8.40
C LEU A 59 11.03 8.24 8.30
N SER A 60 11.16 7.00 7.80
CA SER A 60 10.03 6.08 7.63
C SER A 60 9.38 5.63 8.94
N ARG A 61 10.01 5.87 10.09
CA ARG A 61 9.42 5.56 11.42
C ARG A 61 8.50 6.67 11.92
N VAL A 62 8.74 7.90 11.49
CA VAL A 62 8.07 9.10 12.02
C VAL A 62 7.13 9.76 11.01
N LEU A 63 7.29 9.45 9.72
CA LEU A 63 6.48 9.96 8.62
C LEU A 63 5.54 8.87 8.11
N ILE A 64 4.32 9.28 7.74
CA ILE A 64 3.27 8.37 7.30
C ILE A 64 3.39 8.01 5.82
N MET A 65 4.08 8.83 5.03
CA MET A 65 4.28 8.63 3.61
C MET A 65 5.59 9.28 3.15
N ILE A 66 6.33 8.59 2.29
CA ILE A 66 7.53 9.11 1.63
C ILE A 66 7.42 8.77 0.14
N GLN A 67 7.54 9.77 -0.72
CA GLN A 67 7.55 9.61 -2.16
C GLN A 67 8.86 10.14 -2.73
N SER A 68 9.57 9.31 -3.48
CA SER A 68 10.75 9.70 -4.22
C SER A 68 10.38 10.10 -5.64
N PHE A 69 11.17 11.03 -6.18
CA PHE A 69 11.04 11.57 -7.52
C PHE A 69 12.43 11.68 -8.15
N LYS A 70 12.47 11.62 -9.48
CA LYS A 70 13.68 11.90 -10.24
C LYS A 70 13.58 13.30 -10.84
N GLY A 71 14.59 14.14 -10.63
CA GLY A 71 14.63 15.48 -11.19
C GLY A 71 14.69 15.46 -12.72
N GLU A 72 13.90 16.29 -13.38
CA GLU A 72 13.98 16.51 -14.83
C GLU A 72 14.38 17.96 -15.08
N PRO A 73 15.63 18.25 -15.51
CA PRO A 73 16.16 19.61 -15.59
C PRO A 73 15.43 20.48 -16.63
N THR A 74 14.77 19.87 -17.60
CA THR A 74 13.99 20.55 -18.64
C THR A 74 12.60 20.97 -18.16
N ARG A 75 12.10 20.38 -17.06
CA ARG A 75 10.82 20.77 -16.45
C ARG A 75 11.04 21.88 -15.44
N THR A 76 10.00 22.68 -15.21
CA THR A 76 9.97 23.63 -14.10
C THR A 76 10.03 22.88 -12.77
N PRO A 77 10.71 23.44 -11.74
CA PRO A 77 10.73 22.83 -10.42
C PRO A 77 9.30 22.68 -9.89
N PRO A 78 8.96 21.57 -9.21
CA PRO A 78 7.68 21.42 -8.55
C PRO A 78 7.42 22.54 -7.56
N ARG A 79 6.16 22.95 -7.40
CA ARG A 79 5.75 24.05 -6.50
C ARG A 79 6.31 23.91 -5.08
N LEU A 80 6.41 22.69 -4.55
CA LEU A 80 6.99 22.45 -3.23
C LEU A 80 8.42 23.01 -3.11
N TRP A 81 9.23 22.94 -4.17
CA TRP A 81 10.58 23.50 -4.13
C TRP A 81 10.56 25.02 -3.92
N SER A 82 9.73 25.74 -4.68
CA SER A 82 9.60 27.19 -4.51
C SER A 82 8.98 27.56 -3.16
N ASP A 83 8.04 26.77 -2.66
CA ASP A 83 7.37 27.02 -1.38
C ASP A 83 8.33 26.81 -0.18
N ARG A 84 9.38 25.99 -0.32
CA ARG A 84 10.35 25.69 0.76
C ARG A 84 11.67 26.44 0.64
N LEU A 85 12.13 26.70 -0.59
CA LEU A 85 13.45 27.31 -0.86
C LEU A 85 13.36 28.77 -1.35
N GLY A 86 12.16 29.22 -1.75
CA GLY A 86 11.98 30.44 -2.54
C GLY A 86 12.22 30.22 -4.04
N VAL A 87 11.69 31.13 -4.86
CA VAL A 87 11.57 30.95 -6.31
C VAL A 87 12.92 30.86 -7.04
N GLN A 88 13.89 31.73 -6.70
CA GLN A 88 15.21 31.73 -7.36
C GLN A 88 16.09 30.57 -6.90
N PRO A 89 16.28 30.33 -5.58
CA PRO A 89 17.06 29.19 -5.11
C PRO A 89 16.51 27.85 -5.61
N ALA A 90 15.19 27.68 -5.65
CA ALA A 90 14.57 26.48 -6.21
C ALA A 90 14.95 26.25 -7.68
N ARG A 91 14.91 27.30 -8.53
CA ARG A 91 15.27 27.19 -9.95
C ARG A 91 16.76 26.93 -10.18
N GLU A 92 17.62 27.52 -9.36
CA GLU A 92 19.06 27.28 -9.45
C GLU A 92 19.43 25.87 -9.01
N LEU A 93 18.90 25.44 -7.86
CA LEU A 93 19.14 24.09 -7.35
C LEU A 93 18.59 23.03 -8.29
N TRP A 94 17.36 23.19 -8.79
CA TRP A 94 16.76 22.25 -9.73
C TRP A 94 17.60 22.03 -10.99
N ARG A 95 18.21 23.10 -11.52
CA ARG A 95 19.12 23.02 -12.68
C ARG A 95 20.42 22.28 -12.36
N ARG A 96 21.00 22.53 -11.17
CA ARG A 96 22.23 21.85 -10.72
C ARG A 96 21.98 20.38 -10.37
N TYR A 97 20.81 20.06 -9.82
CA TYR A 97 20.43 18.73 -9.33
C TYR A 97 19.87 17.81 -10.41
N SER A 98 20.25 18.05 -11.68
CA SER A 98 19.67 17.38 -12.83
C SER A 98 19.71 15.86 -12.68
N ARG A 99 18.54 15.20 -12.76
CA ARG A 99 18.39 13.73 -12.71
C ARG A 99 18.67 13.05 -11.37
N ALA A 100 19.02 13.79 -10.32
CA ALA A 100 19.15 13.24 -8.99
C ALA A 100 17.78 12.96 -8.35
N VAL A 101 17.77 12.07 -7.36
CA VAL A 101 16.57 11.74 -6.59
C VAL A 101 16.36 12.76 -5.48
N TRP A 102 15.11 13.12 -5.27
CA TRP A 102 14.64 13.95 -4.17
C TRP A 102 13.33 13.36 -3.64
N TRP A 103 12.93 13.73 -2.42
CA TRP A 103 11.74 13.15 -1.79
C TRP A 103 10.76 14.21 -1.29
N GLN A 104 9.50 13.83 -1.29
CA GLN A 104 8.45 14.46 -0.50
C GLN A 104 8.08 13.52 0.63
N ALA A 105 7.87 14.06 1.81
CA ALA A 105 7.42 13.28 2.95
C ALA A 105 6.28 13.98 3.66
N TRP A 106 5.37 13.20 4.24
CA TRP A 106 4.20 13.72 4.95
C TRP A 106 4.17 13.16 6.37
N SER A 107 3.82 14.02 7.32
CA SER A 107 3.39 13.60 8.64
C SER A 107 1.86 13.61 8.73
N GLN A 108 1.31 13.33 9.91
CA GLN A 108 -0.14 13.33 10.15
C GLN A 108 -0.78 14.72 10.02
N ASP A 109 -0.01 15.80 10.05
CA ASP A 109 -0.48 17.17 9.83
C ASP A 109 -0.89 17.47 8.37
N GLY A 110 -0.47 16.63 7.42
CA GLY A 110 -0.83 16.71 6.01
C GLY A 110 0.00 17.68 5.18
N GLU A 111 0.89 18.46 5.78
CA GLU A 111 1.83 19.33 5.05
C GLU A 111 3.05 18.53 4.56
N ALA A 112 3.51 18.82 3.34
CA ALA A 112 4.64 18.09 2.75
C ALA A 112 5.98 18.71 3.16
N TYR A 113 6.92 17.89 3.61
CA TYR A 113 8.33 18.25 3.70
C TYR A 113 9.02 18.06 2.35
N LEU A 114 9.94 18.96 2.02
CA LEU A 114 10.90 18.74 0.94
C LEU A 114 12.14 18.07 1.53
N VAL A 115 12.54 16.93 1.00
CA VAL A 115 13.73 16.20 1.45
C VAL A 115 14.75 16.14 0.32
N LEU A 116 15.97 16.55 0.62
CA LEU A 116 17.11 16.58 -0.30
C LEU A 116 18.31 15.90 0.34
N PRO A 117 19.26 15.35 -0.45
CA PRO A 117 20.54 14.94 0.10
C PRO A 117 21.24 16.15 0.74
N ALA A 118 21.90 15.95 1.87
CA ALA A 118 22.53 17.04 2.61
C ALA A 118 23.65 17.74 1.84
N SER A 119 24.30 17.02 0.93
CA SER A 119 25.29 17.56 0.00
C SER A 119 24.68 18.44 -1.10
N ALA A 120 23.36 18.42 -1.29
CA ALA A 120 22.65 19.19 -2.32
C ALA A 120 22.49 20.65 -1.96
N LEU A 121 22.36 20.96 -0.66
CA LEU A 121 22.03 22.30 -0.19
C LEU A 121 23.30 23.16 -0.05
N PRO A 122 23.33 24.33 -0.70
CA PRO A 122 24.34 25.35 -0.47
C PRO A 122 24.34 25.81 0.99
N THR A 123 25.53 26.05 1.54
CA THR A 123 25.72 26.48 2.93
C THR A 123 25.33 27.94 3.19
N ASP A 124 25.14 28.72 2.13
CA ASP A 124 24.81 30.16 2.16
C ASP A 124 23.30 30.46 2.20
N LEU A 125 22.45 29.44 2.02
CA LEU A 125 20.99 29.61 2.14
C LEU A 125 20.57 29.80 3.60
N LYS A 126 20.37 31.05 4.00
CA LYS A 126 19.86 31.44 5.32
C LYS A 126 18.34 31.45 5.38
N GLY A 127 17.79 31.28 6.58
CA GLY A 127 16.35 31.42 6.84
C GLY A 127 15.49 30.20 6.48
N LEU A 128 16.10 29.10 6.02
CA LEU A 128 15.38 27.86 5.73
C LEU A 128 14.94 27.15 7.01
N HIS A 129 13.73 26.61 7.01
CA HIS A 129 13.19 25.78 8.08
C HIS A 129 13.66 24.32 7.95
N GLN A 130 14.97 24.12 8.09
CA GLN A 130 15.62 22.86 7.77
C GLN A 130 16.06 22.07 9.01
N HIS A 131 16.01 20.74 8.91
CA HIS A 131 16.50 19.80 9.91
C HIS A 131 17.34 18.69 9.25
N ARG A 132 18.48 18.34 9.83
CA ARG A 132 19.38 17.32 9.28
C ARG A 132 19.10 15.94 9.88
N VAL A 133 18.90 14.95 9.01
CA VAL A 133 18.73 13.54 9.38
C VAL A 133 19.77 12.72 8.61
N GLY A 134 20.93 12.45 9.22
CA GLY A 134 22.02 11.73 8.56
C GLY A 134 22.54 12.42 7.31
N ALA A 135 22.49 11.73 6.17
CA ALA A 135 22.79 12.27 4.84
C ALA A 135 21.64 13.02 4.17
N LEU A 136 20.51 13.25 4.84
CA LEU A 136 19.37 13.98 4.30
C LEU A 136 19.15 15.30 5.04
N MET A 137 18.60 16.27 4.32
CA MET A 137 18.09 17.54 4.83
C MET A 137 16.59 17.60 4.55
N VAL A 138 15.83 17.86 5.60
CA VAL A 138 14.36 17.95 5.56
C VAL A 138 13.95 19.39 5.77
N LEU A 139 13.16 19.95 4.86
CA LEU A 139 12.70 21.34 4.88
C LEU A 139 11.19 21.37 5.13
N GLY A 140 10.80 21.98 6.25
CA GLY A 140 9.41 22.27 6.62
C GLY A 140 8.90 23.56 6.00
N SER A 141 7.59 23.80 6.15
CA SER A 141 6.92 25.03 5.72
C SER A 141 7.33 26.26 6.50
N ASP A 142 7.49 26.08 7.79
CA ASP A 142 7.68 27.13 8.78
C ASP A 142 8.45 26.58 9.99
N ALA A 143 8.73 27.44 10.96
CA ALA A 143 9.46 27.08 12.15
C ALA A 143 8.74 26.03 13.03
N LEU A 144 7.41 26.05 13.06
CA LEU A 144 6.61 25.10 13.85
C LEU A 144 6.66 23.71 13.22
N HIS A 145 6.51 23.62 11.91
CA HIS A 145 6.58 22.36 11.16
C HIS A 145 7.96 21.69 11.32
N ARG A 146 9.04 22.48 11.30
CA ARG A 146 10.39 21.99 11.65
C ARG A 146 10.47 21.48 13.09
N GLN A 147 9.94 22.23 14.06
CA GLN A 147 9.98 21.83 15.48
C GLN A 147 9.16 20.57 15.76
N GLN A 148 8.06 20.35 15.05
CA GLN A 148 7.27 19.13 15.15
C GLN A 148 8.09 17.92 14.69
N LEU A 149 8.74 18.00 13.54
CA LEU A 149 9.64 16.95 13.05
C LEU A 149 10.77 16.66 14.07
N GLU A 150 11.42 17.71 14.57
CA GLU A 150 12.48 17.60 15.58
C GLU A 150 12.02 16.87 16.85
N ARG A 151 10.82 17.21 17.34
CA ARG A 151 10.24 16.58 18.52
C ARG A 151 9.98 15.10 18.30
N VAL A 152 9.38 14.73 17.17
CA VAL A 152 9.07 13.31 16.86
C VAL A 152 10.35 12.51 16.65
N LEU A 153 11.34 13.05 15.92
CA LEU A 153 12.65 12.40 15.72
C LEU A 153 13.49 12.24 16.99
N SER A 154 13.27 13.10 17.99
CA SER A 154 13.95 13.03 19.29
C SER A 154 13.24 12.09 20.27
N ALA A 155 11.92 11.94 20.14
CA ALA A 155 11.14 10.98 20.91
C ALA A 155 11.35 9.54 20.41
N ASP A 156 11.71 9.37 19.14
CA ASP A 156 12.06 8.07 18.58
C ASP A 156 13.44 7.62 19.12
N PRO A 157 13.54 6.47 19.80
CA PRO A 157 14.80 6.06 20.43
C PRO A 157 15.90 5.90 19.38
N PRO A 158 17.15 6.35 19.68
CA PRO A 158 18.30 6.27 18.77
C PRO A 158 18.81 4.82 18.67
N VAL A 159 17.96 3.93 18.18
CA VAL A 159 18.38 2.62 17.70
C VAL A 159 18.91 2.87 16.30
N GLN A 160 20.20 2.63 16.08
CA GLN A 160 20.73 2.57 14.71
C GLN A 160 19.84 1.60 13.93
N PRO A 161 19.17 2.04 12.86
CA PRO A 161 18.35 1.12 12.09
C PRO A 161 19.32 0.11 11.46
N VAL A 162 19.44 -1.06 12.08
CA VAL A 162 20.03 -2.22 11.42
C VAL A 162 18.99 -2.63 10.40
N VAL A 163 19.06 -2.00 9.24
CA VAL A 163 18.27 -2.37 8.08
C VAL A 163 18.83 -3.71 7.63
N GLU A 164 18.23 -4.80 8.12
CA GLU A 164 18.65 -6.13 7.74
C GLU A 164 18.55 -6.26 6.21
N PRO A 165 19.66 -6.67 5.55
CA PRO A 165 19.66 -6.88 4.11
C PRO A 165 18.54 -7.85 3.71
N HIS A 166 17.94 -7.59 2.55
CA HIS A 166 16.88 -8.42 1.95
C HIS A 166 15.51 -8.36 2.62
N THR A 167 15.28 -7.57 3.67
CA THR A 167 13.92 -7.33 4.18
C THR A 167 13.08 -6.49 3.21
N LEU A 168 11.75 -6.59 3.31
CA LEU A 168 10.83 -5.75 2.50
C LEU A 168 11.10 -4.26 2.70
N LEU A 169 11.34 -3.84 3.95
CA LEU A 169 11.68 -2.44 4.26
C LEU A 169 13.01 -2.04 3.60
N ALA A 170 14.07 -2.85 3.74
CA ALA A 170 15.36 -2.57 3.11
C ALA A 170 15.24 -2.40 1.58
N SER A 171 14.47 -3.29 0.95
CA SER A 171 14.20 -3.24 -0.50
C SER A 171 13.40 -1.99 -0.88
N CYS A 172 12.45 -1.58 -0.04
CA CYS A 172 11.68 -0.37 -0.23
C CYS A 172 12.54 0.90 -0.13
N LEU A 173 13.34 1.03 0.93
CA LEU A 173 14.22 2.19 1.13
C LEU A 173 15.25 2.30 0.00
N THR A 174 15.78 1.16 -0.46
CA THR A 174 16.65 1.10 -1.64
C THR A 174 15.93 1.57 -2.91
N SER A 175 14.65 1.25 -3.06
CA SER A 175 13.83 1.70 -4.19
C SER A 175 13.59 3.20 -4.15
N LEU A 176 13.29 3.75 -2.97
CA LEU A 176 13.16 5.19 -2.74
C LEU A 176 14.45 5.94 -3.05
N ASP A 177 15.62 5.36 -2.77
CA ASP A 177 16.91 6.00 -3.04
C ASP A 177 17.30 5.99 -4.54
N ARG A 178 16.85 4.97 -5.29
CA ARG A 178 17.27 4.76 -6.69
C ARG A 178 16.40 5.47 -7.73
N GLY A 179 15.13 5.72 -7.44
CA GLY A 179 14.22 6.27 -8.43
C GLY A 179 12.81 6.51 -7.89
N PRO A 180 11.84 6.82 -8.76
CA PRO A 180 10.48 7.12 -8.34
C PRO A 180 9.80 5.92 -7.67
N ALA A 181 9.36 6.13 -6.43
CA ALA A 181 8.74 5.12 -5.58
C ALA A 181 7.93 5.81 -4.48
N VAL A 182 7.02 5.07 -3.85
CA VAL A 182 6.21 5.53 -2.73
C VAL A 182 6.26 4.48 -1.64
N TYR A 183 6.53 4.91 -0.42
CA TYR A 183 6.31 4.16 0.82
C TYR A 183 5.17 4.82 1.58
N TRP A 184 4.28 4.02 2.18
CA TRP A 184 3.21 4.53 3.01
C TRP A 184 2.88 3.61 4.19
N GLN A 185 2.30 4.23 5.21
CA GLN A 185 1.73 3.60 6.39
C GLN A 185 0.20 3.75 6.45
N SER A 186 -0.42 3.16 7.48
CA SER A 186 -1.89 3.07 7.56
C SER A 186 -2.59 4.43 7.53
N ASP A 187 -1.98 5.44 8.13
CA ASP A 187 -2.60 6.76 8.29
C ASP A 187 -2.63 7.52 6.95
N ALA A 188 -1.66 7.26 6.07
CA ALA A 188 -1.64 7.83 4.73
C ALA A 188 -2.82 7.34 3.89
N VAL A 189 -3.08 6.02 3.88
CA VAL A 189 -4.23 5.47 3.15
C VAL A 189 -5.55 5.97 3.74
N ALA A 190 -5.67 6.00 5.07
CA ALA A 190 -6.88 6.47 5.73
C ALA A 190 -7.20 7.95 5.43
N SER A 191 -6.18 8.82 5.47
CA SER A 191 -6.35 10.26 5.17
C SER A 191 -6.75 10.53 3.72
N LEU A 192 -6.27 9.72 2.76
CA LEU A 192 -6.58 9.89 1.34
C LEU A 192 -7.95 9.31 0.96
N SER A 193 -8.29 8.12 1.47
CA SER A 193 -9.42 7.33 0.98
C SER A 193 -10.77 7.64 1.65
N GLY A 194 -10.77 8.40 2.76
CA GLY A 194 -11.99 8.79 3.45
C GLY A 194 -12.87 7.59 3.81
N THR A 195 -14.11 7.57 3.33
CA THR A 195 -15.06 6.48 3.61
C THR A 195 -14.70 5.15 2.94
N LEU A 196 -13.77 5.13 1.99
CA LEU A 196 -13.27 3.91 1.34
C LEU A 196 -12.15 3.22 2.13
N ALA A 197 -11.61 3.86 3.19
CA ALA A 197 -10.52 3.30 3.99
C ALA A 197 -10.73 1.86 4.46
N PRO A 198 -11.94 1.41 4.88
CA PRO A 198 -12.17 0.02 5.26
C PRO A 198 -11.96 -1.01 4.15
N LEU A 199 -12.13 -0.62 2.88
CA LEU A 199 -11.93 -1.49 1.72
C LEU A 199 -10.46 -1.63 1.33
N LEU A 200 -9.62 -0.69 1.75
CA LEU A 200 -8.18 -0.64 1.41
C LEU A 200 -7.30 -1.22 2.51
N GLN A 201 -7.89 -1.94 3.47
CA GLN A 201 -7.17 -2.42 4.66
C GLN A 201 -6.09 -3.46 4.35
N GLN A 202 -6.21 -4.17 3.22
CA GLN A 202 -5.17 -5.08 2.74
C GLN A 202 -3.87 -4.35 2.35
N GLY A 203 -3.97 -3.06 2.05
CA GLY A 203 -2.83 -2.22 1.69
C GLY A 203 -2.58 -1.10 2.69
N ARG A 204 -2.83 -1.33 3.99
CA ARG A 204 -2.55 -0.33 5.05
C ARG A 204 -1.11 0.15 5.00
N GLU A 205 -0.16 -0.75 4.79
CA GLU A 205 1.21 -0.39 4.52
C GLU A 205 1.64 -0.93 3.17
N GLY A 206 2.56 -0.23 2.54
CA GLY A 206 3.08 -0.70 1.27
C GLY A 206 4.23 0.13 0.74
N CYS A 207 4.81 -0.42 -0.31
CA CYS A 207 5.87 0.21 -1.05
C CYS A 207 5.77 -0.16 -2.53
N VAL A 208 5.71 0.84 -3.41
CA VAL A 208 5.64 0.64 -4.85
C VAL A 208 6.69 1.47 -5.57
N GLN A 209 7.26 0.91 -6.63
CA GLN A 209 8.02 1.65 -7.62
C GLN A 209 7.08 2.24 -8.66
N LEU A 210 7.39 3.45 -9.12
CA LEU A 210 6.58 4.17 -10.09
C LEU A 210 7.32 4.32 -11.41
N GLN A 211 6.61 4.12 -12.51
CA GLN A 211 7.11 4.38 -13.85
C GLN A 211 6.05 5.13 -14.65
N LEU A 212 6.37 6.36 -15.04
CA LEU A 212 5.54 7.12 -15.97
C LEU A 212 6.05 6.91 -17.40
N THR A 213 5.17 6.42 -18.28
CA THR A 213 5.43 6.29 -19.72
C THR A 213 4.28 6.97 -20.46
N SER A 214 4.56 8.11 -21.08
CA SER A 214 3.54 8.95 -21.73
C SER A 214 2.39 9.32 -20.78
N ASP A 215 1.17 8.85 -21.06
CA ASP A 215 -0.07 9.05 -20.31
C ASP A 215 -0.32 7.96 -19.25
N ARG A 216 0.58 6.97 -19.12
CA ARG A 216 0.40 5.82 -18.23
C ARG A 216 1.39 5.83 -17.08
N LEU A 217 0.87 5.87 -15.87
CA LEU A 217 1.63 5.62 -14.64
C LEU A 217 1.47 4.15 -14.27
N ARG A 218 2.57 3.39 -14.28
CA ARG A 218 2.62 1.98 -13.86
C ARG A 218 3.30 1.85 -12.51
N TRP A 219 2.89 0.85 -11.75
CA TRP A 219 3.55 0.50 -10.51
C TRP A 219 3.65 -1.00 -10.26
N ASP A 220 4.69 -1.34 -9.50
CA ASP A 220 4.98 -2.68 -9.00
C ASP A 220 5.51 -2.53 -7.58
N GLY A 221 4.98 -3.33 -6.65
CA GLY A 221 5.41 -3.26 -5.27
C GLY A 221 4.80 -4.32 -4.37
N VAL A 222 4.87 -4.07 -3.08
CA VAL A 222 4.30 -4.92 -2.04
C VAL A 222 3.38 -4.12 -1.13
N ILE A 223 2.31 -4.77 -0.67
CA ILE A 223 1.36 -4.21 0.27
C ILE A 223 1.03 -5.24 1.36
N GLY A 224 0.59 -4.77 2.51
CA GLY A 224 0.13 -5.63 3.60
C GLY A 224 -0.67 -4.88 4.67
N GLU A 225 -1.28 -5.66 5.57
CA GLU A 225 -2.06 -5.15 6.70
C GLU A 225 -1.20 -4.69 7.89
N ARG A 226 0.09 -5.03 7.88
CA ARG A 226 1.05 -4.85 8.99
C ARG A 226 2.29 -4.09 8.53
N SER A 227 3.13 -3.72 9.49
CA SER A 227 4.32 -2.96 9.18
C SER A 227 5.38 -3.70 8.38
N LEU A 228 5.93 -3.02 7.37
CA LEU A 228 7.06 -3.54 6.58
C LEU A 228 8.26 -3.84 7.48
N THR A 229 8.39 -3.10 8.61
CA THR A 229 9.40 -3.34 9.65
C THR A 229 9.24 -4.69 10.34
N ALA A 230 8.00 -5.19 10.45
CA ALA A 230 7.67 -6.44 11.13
C ALA A 230 7.73 -7.65 10.18
N SER A 231 8.09 -7.45 8.91
CA SER A 231 8.18 -8.52 7.94
C SER A 231 9.50 -9.27 8.06
N SER A 232 9.42 -10.59 8.26
CA SER A 232 10.54 -11.51 8.12
C SER A 232 10.77 -11.99 6.68
N GLN A 233 9.94 -11.52 5.73
CA GLN A 233 10.03 -11.96 4.34
C GLN A 233 11.27 -11.39 3.66
N ARG A 234 12.00 -12.27 2.98
CA ARG A 234 13.16 -11.93 2.15
C ARG A 234 12.77 -11.90 0.68
N VAL A 235 12.03 -10.85 0.28
CA VAL A 235 11.58 -10.67 -1.10
C VAL A 235 12.13 -9.36 -1.64
N SER A 236 12.66 -9.41 -2.85
CA SER A 236 13.17 -8.24 -3.56
C SER A 236 12.04 -7.53 -4.30
N ILE A 237 11.72 -6.29 -3.91
CA ILE A 237 10.75 -5.42 -4.60
C ILE A 237 11.33 -4.92 -5.93
N THR A 238 12.66 -5.01 -6.12
CA THR A 238 13.33 -4.53 -7.33
C THR A 238 13.21 -5.47 -8.54
N GLU A 239 12.83 -6.73 -8.35
CA GLU A 239 12.62 -7.67 -9.46
C GLU A 239 11.28 -7.42 -10.11
N ARG A 240 11.21 -6.45 -11.01
CA ARG A 240 9.98 -6.01 -11.69
C ARG A 240 9.28 -7.21 -12.34
N SER A 241 8.00 -7.44 -12.03
CA SER A 241 7.25 -8.50 -12.69
C SER A 241 6.96 -8.07 -14.12
N ALA A 242 7.49 -8.80 -15.10
CA ALA A 242 7.29 -8.53 -16.53
C ALA A 242 5.85 -8.80 -17.00
N VAL A 243 4.99 -9.31 -16.12
CA VAL A 243 3.61 -9.66 -16.47
C VAL A 243 2.85 -8.35 -16.73
N PRO A 244 2.42 -8.07 -17.96
CA PRO A 244 1.57 -6.92 -18.20
C PRO A 244 0.29 -7.05 -17.35
N VAL A 245 -0.24 -5.92 -16.90
CA VAL A 245 -1.63 -5.88 -16.44
C VAL A 245 -2.46 -5.97 -17.72
N THR A 246 -2.59 -7.17 -18.26
CA THR A 246 -3.39 -7.42 -19.46
C THR A 246 -4.84 -7.11 -19.12
N SER A 247 -5.53 -6.35 -19.98
CA SER A 247 -6.95 -6.08 -19.78
C SER A 247 -7.70 -7.40 -19.66
N PRO A 248 -8.50 -7.64 -18.61
CA PRO A 248 -9.46 -8.72 -18.65
C PRO A 248 -10.35 -8.48 -19.89
N ALA A 249 -10.60 -9.56 -20.63
CA ALA A 249 -11.38 -9.53 -21.86
C ALA A 249 -12.71 -8.80 -21.63
N SER A 250 -12.89 -7.68 -22.35
CA SER A 250 -14.17 -7.01 -22.62
C SER A 250 -15.17 -6.98 -21.46
N GLU A 251 -14.87 -6.24 -20.38
CA GLU A 251 -15.93 -5.78 -19.48
C GLU A 251 -16.75 -4.68 -20.18
N ALA A 252 -18.07 -4.83 -20.14
CA ALA A 252 -19.02 -3.92 -20.77
C ALA A 252 -18.71 -2.45 -20.40
N PRO A 253 -18.80 -1.50 -21.35
CA PRO A 253 -18.41 -0.10 -21.18
C PRO A 253 -19.18 0.69 -20.10
N SER A 254 -20.11 0.05 -19.38
CA SER A 254 -20.98 0.65 -18.35
C SER A 254 -20.52 0.39 -16.90
N SER A 255 -19.42 -0.32 -16.66
CA SER A 255 -18.93 -0.61 -15.30
C SER A 255 -17.98 0.46 -14.78
N LEU A 256 -18.41 1.20 -13.75
CA LEU A 256 -17.63 2.23 -13.05
C LEU A 256 -16.53 1.63 -12.16
N LEU A 257 -16.78 0.44 -11.60
CA LEU A 257 -15.88 -0.32 -10.75
C LEU A 257 -16.13 -1.81 -11.00
N SER A 258 -15.07 -2.59 -11.19
CA SER A 258 -15.09 -4.04 -11.17
C SER A 258 -14.06 -4.55 -10.18
N VAL A 259 -14.46 -5.49 -9.32
CA VAL A 259 -13.61 -6.15 -8.35
C VAL A 259 -13.86 -7.65 -8.43
N GLN A 260 -12.81 -8.43 -8.57
CA GLN A 260 -12.89 -9.89 -8.59
C GLN A 260 -11.85 -10.43 -7.62
N GLY A 261 -12.20 -11.41 -6.80
CA GLY A 261 -11.26 -11.98 -5.85
C GLY A 261 -11.54 -13.43 -5.49
N ARG A 262 -10.51 -14.12 -5.02
CA ARG A 262 -10.58 -15.54 -4.58
C ARG A 262 -11.27 -15.71 -3.24
N ARG A 263 -11.23 -14.68 -2.40
CA ARG A 263 -11.77 -14.67 -1.05
C ARG A 263 -12.40 -13.31 -0.76
N LEU A 264 -13.62 -13.33 -0.23
CA LEU A 264 -14.36 -12.13 0.15
C LEU A 264 -13.72 -11.38 1.32
N ASP A 265 -12.94 -12.06 2.15
CA ASP A 265 -12.19 -11.45 3.26
C ASP A 265 -11.19 -10.37 2.80
N LEU A 266 -10.72 -10.43 1.55
CA LEU A 266 -9.83 -9.43 0.97
C LEU A 266 -10.46 -8.03 0.89
N ILE A 267 -11.79 -7.93 0.82
CA ILE A 267 -12.50 -6.64 0.81
C ILE A 267 -13.41 -6.43 2.02
N LEU A 268 -14.00 -7.49 2.57
CA LEU A 268 -14.96 -7.41 3.67
C LEU A 268 -14.43 -8.01 4.98
N GLY A 269 -13.17 -8.46 5.05
CA GLY A 269 -12.61 -9.13 6.22
C GLY A 269 -12.65 -8.25 7.48
N THR A 270 -12.39 -6.95 7.33
CA THR A 270 -12.47 -5.98 8.46
C THR A 270 -13.90 -5.71 8.90
N LEU A 271 -14.89 -5.85 8.02
CA LEU A 271 -16.30 -5.74 8.37
C LEU A 271 -16.77 -7.01 9.07
N PHE A 272 -16.37 -8.20 8.58
CA PHE A 272 -16.71 -9.47 9.21
C PHE A 272 -16.05 -9.68 10.57
N SER A 273 -14.92 -9.03 10.87
CA SER A 273 -14.20 -9.19 12.14
C SER A 273 -14.66 -8.26 13.27
N ARG A 274 -15.46 -7.22 12.98
CA ARG A 274 -15.95 -6.28 14.01
C ARG A 274 -17.10 -6.88 14.82
N GLN A 275 -16.95 -6.96 16.14
CA GLN A 275 -17.97 -7.51 17.04
C GLN A 275 -19.35 -6.84 16.87
N ILE A 276 -19.37 -5.51 16.70
CA ILE A 276 -20.62 -4.75 16.50
C ILE A 276 -21.39 -5.16 15.24
N ILE A 277 -20.71 -5.78 14.26
CA ILE A 277 -21.32 -6.32 13.04
C ILE A 277 -21.67 -7.81 13.23
N GLN A 278 -20.80 -8.57 13.89
CA GLN A 278 -20.98 -10.01 14.09
C GLN A 278 -22.25 -10.36 14.89
N THR A 279 -22.52 -9.65 15.98
CA THR A 279 -23.68 -9.95 16.84
C THR A 279 -25.00 -9.78 16.08
N PRO A 280 -25.29 -8.65 15.39
CA PRO A 280 -26.48 -8.53 14.56
C PRO A 280 -26.56 -9.57 13.44
N LEU A 281 -25.45 -9.88 12.76
CA LEU A 281 -25.42 -10.89 11.70
C LEU A 281 -25.89 -12.27 12.17
N GLU A 282 -25.50 -12.64 13.38
CA GLU A 282 -25.89 -13.91 13.99
C GLU A 282 -27.33 -13.87 14.51
N THR A 283 -27.65 -12.89 15.35
CA THR A 283 -28.94 -12.82 16.06
C THR A 283 -30.11 -12.47 15.15
N HIS A 284 -29.90 -11.66 14.11
CA HIS A 284 -31.01 -11.16 13.26
C HIS A 284 -31.09 -11.80 11.88
N TYR A 285 -29.97 -12.34 11.37
CA TYR A 285 -29.88 -12.85 10.01
C TYR A 285 -29.41 -14.31 9.92
N GLY A 286 -29.15 -14.97 11.07
CA GLY A 286 -28.77 -16.38 11.11
C GLY A 286 -27.36 -16.69 10.59
N LEU A 287 -26.54 -15.66 10.36
CA LEU A 287 -25.18 -15.81 9.84
C LEU A 287 -24.19 -16.06 10.98
N ASN A 288 -24.18 -17.30 11.48
CA ASN A 288 -23.29 -17.74 12.56
C ASN A 288 -21.81 -17.76 12.16
N VAL A 289 -20.91 -17.97 13.13
CA VAL A 289 -19.45 -18.00 12.92
C VAL A 289 -19.04 -18.93 11.76
N LYS A 290 -19.58 -20.16 11.71
CA LYS A 290 -19.25 -21.13 10.65
C LYS A 290 -19.62 -20.60 9.27
N MET A 291 -20.81 -20.02 9.11
CA MET A 291 -21.26 -19.45 7.84
C MET A 291 -20.46 -18.19 7.46
N ARG A 292 -20.09 -17.35 8.45
CA ARG A 292 -19.22 -16.19 8.21
C ARG A 292 -17.85 -16.59 7.71
N THR A 293 -17.22 -17.59 8.33
CA THR A 293 -15.93 -18.13 7.86
C THR A 293 -16.07 -18.73 6.46
N LEU A 294 -17.12 -19.53 6.22
CA LEU A 294 -17.38 -20.09 4.90
C LEU A 294 -17.59 -19.01 3.84
N LEU A 295 -18.25 -17.90 4.17
CA LEU A 295 -18.49 -16.77 3.27
C LEU A 295 -17.21 -15.98 2.99
N ALA A 296 -16.39 -15.76 4.02
CA ALA A 296 -15.13 -15.03 3.94
C ALA A 296 -14.15 -15.67 2.93
N ASP A 297 -14.13 -17.00 2.85
CA ASP A 297 -13.26 -17.76 1.94
C ASP A 297 -13.83 -17.94 0.52
N ARG A 298 -14.98 -17.34 0.17
CA ARG A 298 -15.59 -17.53 -1.15
C ARG A 298 -15.03 -16.62 -2.23
N PRO A 299 -14.86 -17.14 -3.46
CA PRO A 299 -14.71 -16.32 -4.64
C PRO A 299 -15.91 -15.41 -4.83
N PHE A 300 -15.63 -14.18 -5.26
CA PHE A 300 -16.63 -13.17 -5.51
C PHE A 300 -16.27 -12.29 -6.70
N ALA A 301 -17.30 -11.72 -7.34
CA ALA A 301 -17.15 -10.57 -8.21
C ALA A 301 -18.15 -9.50 -7.81
N LEU A 302 -17.75 -8.26 -8.01
CA LEU A 302 -18.52 -7.08 -7.72
C LEU A 302 -18.36 -6.13 -8.90
N ARG A 303 -19.48 -5.55 -9.36
CA ARG A 303 -19.46 -4.46 -10.32
C ARG A 303 -20.39 -3.33 -9.90
N LEU A 304 -19.95 -2.10 -10.09
CA LEU A 304 -20.74 -0.89 -9.89
C LEU A 304 -21.12 -0.35 -11.27
N LEU A 305 -22.42 -0.26 -11.54
CA LEU A 305 -22.95 0.19 -12.82
C LEU A 305 -23.58 1.57 -12.65
N GLN A 306 -23.37 2.46 -13.61
CA GLN A 306 -24.10 3.73 -13.66
C GLN A 306 -25.60 3.47 -13.87
N ARG A 307 -26.44 4.31 -13.26
CA ARG A 307 -27.90 4.22 -13.35
C ARG A 307 -28.46 5.54 -13.84
N ASP A 308 -29.33 5.46 -14.84
CA ASP A 308 -30.08 6.60 -15.37
C ASP A 308 -31.52 6.67 -14.80
N THR A 309 -31.84 5.79 -13.84
CA THR A 309 -33.17 5.67 -13.23
C THR A 309 -33.30 6.50 -11.94
N SER A 310 -34.49 7.00 -11.64
CA SER A 310 -34.80 7.72 -10.39
C SER A 310 -34.45 6.89 -9.14
N GLY A 311 -33.79 7.52 -8.17
CA GLY A 311 -33.49 6.94 -6.86
C GLY A 311 -32.02 6.63 -6.60
N TYR A 312 -31.26 6.14 -7.59
CA TYR A 312 -29.85 5.78 -7.42
C TYR A 312 -29.00 6.23 -8.61
N ARG A 313 -27.84 6.85 -8.36
CA ARG A 313 -26.86 7.24 -9.39
C ARG A 313 -26.05 6.05 -9.92
N ALA A 314 -25.89 5.02 -9.10
CA ALA A 314 -25.21 3.79 -9.45
C ALA A 314 -25.81 2.61 -8.66
N GLY A 315 -25.74 1.42 -9.24
CA GLY A 315 -26.20 0.17 -8.65
C GLY A 315 -25.04 -0.81 -8.50
N LEU A 316 -25.01 -1.52 -7.37
CA LEU A 316 -23.99 -2.52 -7.07
C LEU A 316 -24.53 -3.91 -7.36
N GLN A 317 -23.82 -4.69 -8.17
CA GLN A 317 -24.08 -6.11 -8.34
C GLN A 317 -22.93 -6.92 -7.76
N VAL A 318 -23.28 -7.96 -7.00
CA VAL A 318 -22.34 -8.88 -6.37
C VAL A 318 -22.73 -10.29 -6.78
N GLN A 319 -21.74 -11.11 -7.12
CA GLN A 319 -21.90 -12.54 -7.29
C GLN A 319 -20.98 -13.27 -6.31
N LEU A 320 -21.53 -14.29 -5.66
CA LEU A 320 -20.85 -15.10 -4.66
C LEU A 320 -20.93 -16.57 -5.05
N GLN A 321 -19.79 -17.26 -5.00
CA GLN A 321 -19.77 -18.71 -5.18
C GLN A 321 -20.05 -19.42 -3.85
N LEU A 322 -21.28 -19.85 -3.64
CA LEU A 322 -21.72 -20.48 -2.41
C LEU A 322 -21.71 -22.01 -2.54
N ASN A 323 -20.53 -22.62 -2.55
CA ASN A 323 -20.41 -24.08 -2.53
C ASN A 323 -20.91 -24.62 -1.17
N GLY A 324 -21.76 -25.64 -1.17
CA GLY A 324 -22.35 -26.24 0.04
C GLY A 324 -23.87 -26.40 -0.03
N ASP A 325 -24.48 -26.62 1.15
CA ASP A 325 -25.92 -26.86 1.29
C ASP A 325 -26.74 -25.61 0.94
N ARG A 326 -27.40 -25.64 -0.22
CA ARG A 326 -28.30 -24.58 -0.70
C ARG A 326 -29.42 -24.29 0.30
N GLN A 327 -29.87 -25.30 1.06
CA GLN A 327 -30.92 -25.16 2.04
C GLN A 327 -30.48 -24.29 3.23
N ALA A 328 -29.24 -24.43 3.68
CA ALA A 328 -28.66 -23.57 4.72
C ALA A 328 -28.56 -22.10 4.29
N TRP A 329 -28.26 -21.83 3.01
CA TRP A 329 -28.27 -20.46 2.49
C TRP A 329 -29.68 -19.91 2.29
N GLN A 330 -30.63 -20.79 1.96
CA GLN A 330 -32.03 -20.41 1.79
C GLN A 330 -32.68 -19.94 3.10
N SER A 331 -32.32 -20.54 4.25
CA SER A 331 -32.80 -20.07 5.56
C SER A 331 -32.27 -18.68 5.92
N VAL A 332 -31.01 -18.37 5.62
CA VAL A 332 -30.44 -17.02 5.77
C VAL A 332 -31.15 -16.01 4.86
N LEU A 333 -31.36 -16.35 3.58
CA LEU A 333 -32.07 -15.48 2.65
C LEU A 333 -33.54 -15.27 3.07
N GLN A 334 -34.17 -16.26 3.71
CA GLN A 334 -35.52 -16.11 4.25
C GLN A 334 -35.52 -15.17 5.47
N ALA A 335 -34.58 -15.33 6.41
CA ALA A 335 -34.45 -14.41 7.54
C ALA A 335 -34.22 -12.96 7.08
N ILE A 336 -33.41 -12.75 6.03
CA ILE A 336 -33.21 -11.42 5.41
C ILE A 336 -34.53 -10.91 4.83
N ALA A 337 -35.29 -11.74 4.12
CA ALA A 337 -36.58 -11.36 3.54
C ALA A 337 -37.58 -10.92 4.62
N ASP A 338 -37.70 -11.69 5.71
CA ASP A 338 -38.61 -11.38 6.81
C ASP A 338 -38.21 -10.03 7.47
N ARG A 339 -36.91 -9.80 7.67
CA ARG A 339 -36.40 -8.53 8.21
C ARG A 339 -36.64 -7.34 7.29
N LEU A 340 -36.53 -7.53 5.98
CA LEU A 340 -36.87 -6.48 5.02
C LEU A 340 -38.36 -6.12 5.12
N GLN A 341 -39.25 -7.11 5.24
CA GLN A 341 -40.68 -6.87 5.44
C GLN A 341 -40.96 -6.12 6.75
N ASP A 342 -40.34 -6.53 7.86
CA ASP A 342 -40.43 -5.86 9.17
C ASP A 342 -40.00 -4.39 9.10
N LYS A 343 -39.03 -4.08 8.22
CA LYS A 343 -38.50 -2.71 8.03
C LYS A 343 -39.27 -1.88 6.99
N GLY A 344 -40.42 -2.37 6.53
CA GLY A 344 -41.29 -1.65 5.62
C GLY A 344 -40.87 -1.74 4.16
N PHE A 345 -40.13 -2.77 3.77
CA PHE A 345 -39.91 -3.12 2.37
C PHE A 345 -40.95 -4.14 1.91
N GLU A 346 -41.27 -4.13 0.62
CA GLU A 346 -42.18 -5.08 0.01
C GLU A 346 -41.53 -5.76 -1.19
N ARG A 347 -41.89 -7.04 -1.36
CA ARG A 347 -41.39 -7.86 -2.45
C ARG A 347 -42.20 -7.56 -3.72
N LEU A 348 -41.52 -7.39 -4.84
CA LEU A 348 -42.17 -7.31 -6.14
C LEU A 348 -42.54 -8.71 -6.63
N SER A 349 -43.79 -8.89 -7.03
CA SER A 349 -44.26 -10.10 -7.70
C SER A 349 -43.76 -10.11 -9.14
N SER A 350 -43.10 -11.18 -9.59
CA SER A 350 -42.79 -11.39 -11.00
C SER A 350 -44.11 -11.53 -11.77
N THR A 351 -44.35 -10.68 -12.76
CA THR A 351 -45.55 -10.71 -13.63
C THR A 351 -45.35 -11.52 -14.91
N GLY A 352 -44.28 -12.32 -15.00
CA GLY A 352 -43.98 -13.18 -16.15
C GLY A 352 -44.50 -14.61 -16.00
N PRO A 353 -44.74 -15.34 -17.11
CA PRO A 353 -45.15 -16.74 -17.06
C PRO A 353 -44.06 -17.56 -16.34
N THR A 354 -44.47 -18.17 -15.23
CA THR A 354 -43.67 -19.00 -14.33
C THR A 354 -43.24 -20.30 -15.03
N THR A 355 -42.16 -20.27 -15.79
CA THR A 355 -41.54 -21.48 -16.36
C THR A 355 -40.04 -21.60 -16.12
N SER A 356 -39.42 -20.73 -15.32
CA SER A 356 -38.01 -20.87 -14.93
C SER A 356 -37.84 -20.81 -13.41
N ALA A 357 -37.09 -21.76 -12.84
CA ALA A 357 -36.85 -21.92 -11.40
C ALA A 357 -35.98 -20.82 -10.74
N ALA A 358 -35.82 -19.67 -11.40
CA ALA A 358 -34.88 -18.61 -11.04
C ALA A 358 -35.54 -17.21 -11.05
N ASP A 359 -36.76 -17.10 -10.51
CA ASP A 359 -37.40 -15.79 -10.35
C ASP A 359 -36.62 -14.91 -9.35
N PRO A 360 -36.20 -13.70 -9.73
CA PRO A 360 -35.49 -12.80 -8.82
C PRO A 360 -36.39 -12.37 -7.66
N LYS A 361 -35.85 -12.39 -6.45
CA LYS A 361 -36.49 -11.82 -5.26
C LYS A 361 -36.15 -10.32 -5.19
N LEU A 362 -36.99 -9.49 -5.80
CA LEU A 362 -36.82 -8.04 -5.87
C LEU A 362 -37.57 -7.30 -4.75
N TRP A 363 -37.02 -6.18 -4.30
CA TRP A 363 -37.51 -5.42 -3.16
C TRP A 363 -37.58 -3.92 -3.46
N ARG A 364 -38.66 -3.28 -2.98
CA ARG A 364 -38.81 -1.83 -2.95
C ARG A 364 -39.27 -1.36 -1.57
N ARG A 365 -39.12 -0.08 -1.27
CA ARG A 365 -39.64 0.50 -0.03
C ARG A 365 -41.16 0.72 -0.16
N ARG A 366 -41.92 0.35 0.86
CA ARG A 366 -43.38 0.58 0.89
C ARG A 366 -43.65 2.08 0.91
N ASN A 367 -44.64 2.52 0.15
CA ASN A 367 -45.04 3.93 0.00
C ASN A 367 -43.94 4.86 -0.53
N ASP A 368 -42.94 4.32 -1.23
CA ASP A 368 -41.97 5.14 -1.95
C ASP A 368 -42.62 5.77 -3.18
N LYS A 369 -42.59 7.10 -3.26
CA LYS A 369 -43.19 7.86 -4.37
C LYS A 369 -42.50 7.56 -5.69
N ASP A 370 -41.19 7.30 -5.63
CA ASP A 370 -40.37 7.05 -6.81
C ASP A 370 -40.43 5.57 -7.24
N GLN A 371 -41.11 4.72 -6.45
CA GLN A 371 -41.15 3.27 -6.58
C GLN A 371 -39.77 2.66 -6.86
N ALA A 372 -38.72 3.22 -6.26
CA ALA A 372 -37.35 2.87 -6.60
C ALA A 372 -37.04 1.44 -6.16
N LEU A 373 -36.42 0.69 -7.06
CA LEU A 373 -35.91 -0.64 -6.75
C LEU A 373 -34.74 -0.53 -5.78
N VAL A 374 -34.89 -1.09 -4.58
CA VAL A 374 -33.85 -1.09 -3.55
C VAL A 374 -32.82 -2.18 -3.83
N GLY A 375 -33.23 -3.29 -4.44
CA GLY A 375 -32.35 -4.38 -4.80
C GLY A 375 -33.04 -5.72 -4.82
N GLY A 376 -32.25 -6.79 -4.80
CA GLY A 376 -32.76 -8.15 -4.78
C GLY A 376 -31.68 -9.20 -4.93
N TRP A 377 -32.09 -10.45 -4.95
CA TRP A 377 -31.17 -11.56 -5.18
C TRP A 377 -31.83 -12.69 -5.96
N GLN A 378 -31.00 -13.45 -6.67
CA GLN A 378 -31.42 -14.65 -7.39
C GLN A 378 -30.28 -15.66 -7.45
N TRP A 379 -30.67 -16.93 -7.56
CA TRP A 379 -29.73 -18.00 -7.90
C TRP A 379 -29.63 -18.06 -9.42
N LEU A 380 -28.41 -18.09 -9.96
CA LEU A 380 -28.24 -18.20 -11.40
C LEU A 380 -28.60 -19.63 -11.84
N PRO A 381 -29.48 -19.80 -12.84
CA PRO A 381 -29.78 -21.11 -13.41
C PRO A 381 -28.53 -21.63 -14.13
N GLU A 382 -28.18 -22.89 -13.90
CA GLU A 382 -27.17 -23.62 -14.69
C GLU A 382 -25.71 -23.11 -14.61
N SER A 383 -25.16 -23.01 -13.40
CA SER A 383 -23.71 -23.02 -13.23
C SER A 383 -23.28 -24.28 -12.47
N LYS A 384 -22.12 -24.86 -12.82
CA LYS A 384 -21.49 -25.97 -12.06
C LYS A 384 -21.25 -25.63 -10.58
N PHE A 385 -21.40 -24.36 -10.23
CA PHE A 385 -21.19 -23.79 -8.91
C PHE A 385 -22.48 -23.12 -8.47
N ASN A 386 -22.87 -23.23 -7.19
CA ASN A 386 -24.07 -22.55 -6.70
C ASN A 386 -23.80 -21.03 -6.61
N VAL A 387 -24.20 -20.25 -7.61
CA VAL A 387 -23.93 -18.80 -7.67
C VAL A 387 -25.14 -18.01 -7.19
N LEU A 388 -24.93 -17.21 -6.15
CA LEU A 388 -25.89 -16.22 -5.70
C LEU A 388 -25.54 -14.86 -6.30
N SER A 389 -26.44 -14.29 -7.10
CA SER A 389 -26.35 -12.91 -7.57
C SER A 389 -27.22 -11.99 -6.72
N ILE A 390 -26.66 -10.87 -6.32
CA ILE A 390 -27.29 -9.86 -5.46
C ILE A 390 -27.15 -8.50 -6.15
N GLY A 391 -28.20 -7.70 -6.14
CA GLY A 391 -28.22 -6.31 -6.60
C GLY A 391 -28.63 -5.35 -5.49
N PHE A 392 -27.98 -4.19 -5.43
CA PHE A 392 -28.31 -3.06 -4.53
C PHE A 392 -28.49 -1.79 -5.36
N GLY A 393 -29.66 -1.16 -5.28
CA GLY A 393 -30.08 -0.05 -6.16
C GLY A 393 -30.24 -0.47 -7.64
N ILE A 394 -30.22 -1.77 -7.90
CA ILE A 394 -30.33 -2.41 -9.22
C ILE A 394 -30.80 -3.86 -9.03
N GLU A 395 -31.38 -4.45 -10.07
CA GLU A 395 -31.70 -5.88 -10.12
C GLU A 395 -30.41 -6.73 -10.02
N PRO A 396 -30.47 -7.94 -9.45
CA PRO A 396 -29.36 -8.88 -9.57
C PRO A 396 -29.08 -9.19 -11.04
N ALA A 397 -27.84 -9.56 -11.37
CA ALA A 397 -27.50 -9.92 -12.74
C ALA A 397 -28.12 -11.27 -13.10
N ASN A 398 -28.67 -11.40 -14.30
CA ASN A 398 -29.26 -12.65 -14.81
C ASN A 398 -28.20 -13.65 -15.27
N ASP A 399 -27.02 -13.16 -15.63
CA ASP A 399 -25.90 -13.96 -16.13
C ASP A 399 -24.67 -13.85 -15.22
N ALA A 400 -23.84 -14.89 -15.22
CA ALA A 400 -22.56 -14.89 -14.53
C ALA A 400 -21.61 -13.86 -15.15
N PHE A 401 -21.07 -12.95 -14.33
CA PHE A 401 -19.93 -12.09 -14.69
C PHE A 401 -18.69 -12.40 -13.86
N LEU A 402 -18.80 -13.35 -12.94
CA LEU A 402 -17.68 -14.09 -12.38
C LEU A 402 -17.04 -14.95 -13.49
N PRO A 403 -15.78 -14.75 -13.86
CA PRO A 403 -15.07 -15.73 -14.66
C PRO A 403 -14.73 -16.91 -13.73
N PHE A 404 -15.68 -17.83 -13.52
CA PHE A 404 -15.43 -19.04 -12.72
C PHE A 404 -14.29 -19.92 -13.28
N ALA A 405 -13.82 -19.62 -14.49
CA ALA A 405 -12.70 -20.27 -15.16
C ALA A 405 -11.46 -19.36 -15.38
N GLY A 406 -11.40 -18.16 -14.80
CA GLY A 406 -10.45 -17.11 -15.27
C GLY A 406 -9.78 -16.23 -14.21
N LEU A 407 -9.75 -16.63 -12.93
CA LEU A 407 -8.56 -16.30 -12.16
C LEU A 407 -7.52 -17.32 -12.60
N ASP A 408 -6.78 -17.01 -13.67
CA ASP A 408 -5.48 -17.66 -13.91
C ASP A 408 -4.84 -17.74 -12.53
N GLY A 409 -4.50 -18.94 -12.03
CA GLY A 409 -4.24 -19.22 -10.60
C GLY A 409 -3.14 -18.39 -9.92
N GLU A 410 -2.66 -17.36 -10.60
CA GLU A 410 -1.72 -16.32 -10.30
C GLU A 410 -2.27 -15.09 -9.54
N SER A 411 -3.56 -14.75 -9.57
CA SER A 411 -4.07 -13.52 -8.90
C SER A 411 -5.11 -13.79 -7.81
N ASP A 412 -4.99 -13.09 -6.67
CA ASP A 412 -5.92 -13.18 -5.53
C ASP A 412 -7.04 -12.15 -5.58
N LEU A 413 -6.73 -10.94 -6.09
CA LEU A 413 -7.67 -9.83 -6.26
C LEU A 413 -7.32 -9.07 -7.53
N THR A 414 -8.32 -8.71 -8.32
CA THR A 414 -8.21 -7.82 -9.48
C THR A 414 -9.23 -6.71 -9.32
N VAL A 415 -8.78 -5.48 -9.55
CA VAL A 415 -9.61 -4.27 -9.44
C VAL A 415 -9.43 -3.42 -10.69
N GLN A 416 -10.55 -2.98 -11.25
CA GLN A 416 -10.63 -1.97 -12.31
C GLN A 416 -11.60 -0.88 -11.89
N VAL A 417 -11.23 0.37 -12.11
CA VAL A 417 -12.02 1.55 -11.75
C VAL A 417 -11.98 2.55 -12.90
N LEU A 418 -13.04 3.33 -13.06
CA LEU A 418 -13.10 4.53 -13.90
C LEU A 418 -13.16 5.78 -12.99
N PRO A 419 -12.01 6.27 -12.46
CA PRO A 419 -12.00 7.32 -11.44
C PRO A 419 -12.66 8.62 -11.88
N GLU A 420 -12.42 9.06 -13.12
CA GLU A 420 -13.02 10.29 -13.65
C GLU A 420 -14.56 10.22 -13.62
N GLN A 421 -15.14 9.10 -14.04
CA GLN A 421 -16.60 8.91 -14.04
C GLN A 421 -17.15 8.82 -12.60
N LEU A 422 -16.45 8.10 -11.70
CA LEU A 422 -16.84 8.07 -10.29
C LEU A 422 -16.80 9.46 -9.64
N ASN A 423 -15.82 10.28 -9.99
CA ASN A 423 -15.69 11.64 -9.50
C ASN A 423 -16.82 12.53 -10.03
N GLN A 424 -17.13 12.45 -11.33
CA GLN A 424 -18.26 13.17 -11.95
C GLN A 424 -19.60 12.81 -11.31
N LEU A 425 -19.79 11.56 -10.89
CA LEU A 425 -21.00 11.10 -10.19
C LEU A 425 -21.00 11.43 -8.68
N GLY A 426 -19.90 11.97 -8.14
CA GLY A 426 -19.73 12.22 -6.70
C GLY A 426 -19.62 10.95 -5.86
N LEU A 427 -19.16 9.84 -6.47
CA LEU A 427 -18.99 8.52 -5.84
C LEU A 427 -17.54 8.23 -5.45
N LEU A 428 -16.58 9.03 -5.92
CA LEU A 428 -15.18 8.97 -5.48
C LEU A 428 -14.99 9.78 -4.19
N SER A 429 -15.19 9.14 -3.04
CA SER A 429 -14.98 9.80 -1.73
C SER A 429 -13.50 9.91 -1.38
N GLY A 430 -13.13 10.90 -0.57
CA GLY A 430 -11.77 11.09 -0.07
C GLY A 430 -11.10 12.34 -0.66
N ARG A 431 -9.78 12.43 -0.51
CA ARG A 431 -8.95 13.52 -1.05
C ARG A 431 -7.90 12.91 -1.97
N TRP A 432 -8.35 12.40 -3.10
CA TRP A 432 -7.47 11.76 -4.07
C TRP A 432 -6.62 12.80 -4.82
N PRO A 433 -5.37 12.48 -5.19
CA PRO A 433 -4.59 13.37 -6.04
C PRO A 433 -5.29 13.61 -7.39
N LYS A 434 -5.19 14.84 -7.93
CA LYS A 434 -5.77 15.19 -9.24
C LYS A 434 -5.49 14.19 -10.38
N PRO A 435 -4.28 13.58 -10.49
CA PRO A 435 -4.05 12.55 -11.49
C PRO A 435 -4.97 11.33 -11.35
N VAL A 436 -5.33 10.94 -10.13
CA VAL A 436 -6.27 9.85 -9.87
C VAL A 436 -7.69 10.29 -10.21
N GLU A 437 -8.11 11.48 -9.76
CA GLU A 437 -9.45 12.02 -10.03
C GLU A 437 -9.77 12.21 -11.53
N ARG A 438 -8.73 12.36 -12.37
CA ARG A 438 -8.83 12.59 -13.82
C ARG A 438 -8.36 11.41 -14.65
N ALA A 439 -8.14 10.25 -14.03
CA ALA A 439 -7.76 9.07 -14.77
C ALA A 439 -8.98 8.46 -15.45
N SER A 440 -8.82 8.13 -16.72
CA SER A 440 -9.82 7.37 -17.48
C SER A 440 -9.96 5.96 -16.91
N VAL A 441 -8.84 5.35 -16.50
CA VAL A 441 -8.80 3.98 -15.97
C VAL A 441 -7.74 3.85 -14.88
N LEU A 442 -8.10 3.15 -13.80
CA LEU A 442 -7.18 2.63 -12.79
C LEU A 442 -7.36 1.11 -12.69
N ARG A 443 -6.28 0.35 -12.83
CA ARG A 443 -6.28 -1.11 -12.67
C ARG A 443 -5.17 -1.55 -11.73
N PHE A 444 -5.47 -2.54 -10.88
CA PHE A 444 -4.42 -3.26 -10.18
C PHE A 444 -4.83 -4.69 -9.89
N ARG A 445 -3.82 -5.52 -9.62
CA ARG A 445 -3.98 -6.89 -9.14
C ARG A 445 -3.10 -7.15 -7.95
N LEU A 446 -3.54 -8.05 -7.08
CA LEU A 446 -2.82 -8.56 -5.93
C LEU A 446 -2.51 -10.04 -6.14
N ARG A 447 -1.29 -10.43 -5.81
CA ARG A 447 -0.83 -11.82 -5.78
C ARG A 447 -0.11 -12.09 -4.47
N SER A 448 -0.50 -13.13 -3.75
CA SER A 448 0.20 -13.53 -2.54
C SER A 448 1.66 -13.85 -2.85
N LEU A 449 2.57 -13.36 -1.99
CA LEU A 449 3.99 -13.70 -2.10
C LEU A 449 4.21 -15.19 -1.78
N GLN A 450 5.02 -15.89 -2.58
CA GLN A 450 5.34 -17.31 -2.38
C GLN A 450 6.08 -17.53 -1.04
N ASN A 451 6.02 -18.76 -0.48
CA ASN A 451 6.65 -19.17 0.78
C ASN A 451 6.11 -18.48 2.05
N GLN A 452 4.79 -18.38 2.19
CA GLN A 452 4.16 -17.90 3.41
C GLN A 452 3.84 -19.05 4.36
N SER A 453 4.43 -19.03 5.57
CA SER A 453 3.79 -19.68 6.71
C SER A 453 2.53 -18.88 7.05
N THR A 454 1.46 -19.60 7.34
CA THR A 454 0.03 -19.24 7.29
C THR A 454 -0.45 -18.10 8.20
N GLN A 455 0.41 -17.20 8.68
CA GLN A 455 0.06 -16.28 9.75
C GLN A 455 -0.17 -14.80 9.40
N ARG A 456 -0.06 -14.37 8.12
CA ARG A 456 -0.68 -13.13 7.57
C ARG A 456 -0.06 -12.78 6.21
N PRO A 457 -0.84 -12.52 5.14
CA PRO A 457 -0.25 -12.41 3.82
C PRO A 457 0.31 -11.02 3.54
N TRP A 458 1.46 -11.01 2.88
CA TRP A 458 1.91 -9.87 2.09
C TRP A 458 1.55 -10.15 0.64
N TRP A 459 1.14 -9.11 -0.08
CA TRP A 459 0.80 -9.23 -1.50
C TRP A 459 1.75 -8.42 -2.34
N ARG A 460 2.12 -8.99 -3.48
CA ARG A 460 2.63 -8.23 -4.60
C ARG A 460 1.48 -7.48 -5.27
N MET A 461 1.64 -6.19 -5.48
CA MET A 461 0.68 -5.34 -6.16
C MET A 461 1.29 -4.84 -7.47
N ASN A 462 0.56 -5.06 -8.56
CA ASN A 462 0.89 -4.52 -9.87
C ASN A 462 -0.30 -3.71 -10.38
N GLY A 463 -0.05 -2.53 -10.94
CA GLY A 463 -1.14 -1.73 -11.48
C GLY A 463 -0.71 -0.67 -12.47
N GLU A 464 -1.72 -0.04 -13.04
CA GLU A 464 -1.58 1.09 -13.95
C GLU A 464 -2.72 2.09 -13.79
N LEU A 465 -2.40 3.35 -14.04
CA LEU A 465 -3.30 4.49 -14.06
C LEU A 465 -3.11 5.16 -15.42
N GLN A 466 -4.17 5.22 -16.20
CA GLN A 466 -4.17 5.90 -17.49
C GLN A 466 -4.80 7.29 -17.33
N LEU A 467 -4.00 8.31 -17.52
CA LEU A 467 -4.45 9.70 -17.48
C LEU A 467 -5.25 10.02 -18.74
N THR A 468 -6.33 10.79 -18.58
CA THR A 468 -7.05 11.33 -19.73
C THR A 468 -6.12 12.30 -20.49
N PRO A 469 -5.98 12.18 -21.82
CA PRO A 469 -5.16 13.10 -22.60
C PRO A 469 -5.60 14.54 -22.34
N GLN A 470 -4.65 15.43 -22.04
CA GLN A 470 -4.99 16.86 -21.99
C GLN A 470 -5.26 17.33 -23.43
N PRO A 471 -6.41 17.97 -23.69
CA PRO A 471 -6.68 18.58 -24.99
C PRO A 471 -5.71 19.72 -25.30
#